data_AF-A0A3F3Q169-F1
#
_entry.id   AF-A0A3F3Q169-F1
#
_cell.length_a   1.000
_cell.length_b   1.000
_cell.length_c   1.000
_cell.angle_alpha   90.00
_cell.angle_beta   90.00
_cell.angle_gamma   90.00
#
_symmetry.space_group_name_H-M   'P 1'
#
loop_
_entity.id
_entity.type
_entity.pdbx_description
1 polymer ?
#
loop_
_entity_poly.entity_id
_entity_poly.type
_entity_poly.pdbx_seq_one_letter_code
_entity_poly.pdbx_strand_id
1 'polypeptide(L)'
;MDAIQQYFYGFPQPAPHKRTEPVKKLCLGLPCTGTESLSVDLQKLGFDTYHGWDLVFEPHGRKLQFCHELVKRNHHGTRDGDMQVSSAEFDLLIGDRQAVIDSLSMLLAPELLAAYPGAKVVLNGRRDVSQIVRVSP
;
A
#
# COMPACT_ATOMS: atom_id res chain seq x y z
N MET A 1 26.35 -1.64 -4.46
CA MET A 1 25.46 -1.05 -5.48
C MET A 1 24.48 -0.07 -4.82
N ASP A 2 23.76 -0.49 -3.78
CA ASP A 2 22.72 0.31 -3.11
C ASP A 2 23.16 1.70 -2.63
N ALA A 3 24.34 1.84 -2.00
CA ALA A 3 24.82 3.14 -1.52
C ALA A 3 25.09 4.15 -2.66
N ILE A 4 25.58 3.67 -3.81
CA ILE A 4 25.83 4.52 -4.98
C ILE A 4 24.49 4.92 -5.62
N GLN A 5 23.57 3.96 -5.77
CA GLN A 5 22.23 4.24 -6.27
C GLN A 5 21.50 5.25 -5.38
N GLN A 6 21.57 5.10 -4.06
CA GLN A 6 20.97 6.04 -3.11
C GLN A 6 21.59 7.44 -3.20
N TYR A 7 22.89 7.55 -3.47
CA TYR A 7 23.55 8.84 -3.61
C TYR A 7 23.08 9.61 -4.86
N PHE A 8 22.90 8.92 -6.00
CA PHE A 8 22.51 9.57 -7.25
C PHE A 8 20.99 9.68 -7.47
N TYR A 9 20.21 8.72 -6.95
CA TYR A 9 18.77 8.58 -7.20
C TYR A 9 17.92 8.54 -5.92
N GLY A 10 18.51 8.87 -4.78
CA GLY A 10 17.80 8.97 -3.51
C GLY A 10 16.86 10.18 -3.49
N PHE A 11 15.64 9.96 -3.03
CA PHE A 11 14.69 11.00 -2.68
C PHE A 11 14.76 11.28 -1.17
N PRO A 12 14.43 12.51 -0.74
CA PRO A 12 14.26 12.78 0.68
C PRO A 12 13.13 11.92 1.25
N GLN A 13 13.26 11.54 2.52
CA GLN A 13 12.21 10.79 3.22
C GLN A 13 10.87 11.55 3.18
N PRO A 14 9.73 10.83 3.13
CA PRO A 14 8.42 11.46 3.28
C PRO A 14 8.35 12.31 4.55
N ALA A 15 7.61 13.42 4.50
CA ALA A 15 7.42 14.26 5.67
C ALA A 15 6.75 13.44 6.80
N PRO A 16 7.15 13.63 8.07
CA PRO A 16 6.50 12.96 9.18
C PRO A 16 4.99 13.20 9.17
N HIS A 17 4.21 12.14 9.34
CA HIS A 17 2.76 12.21 9.44
C HIS A 17 2.32 11.59 10.75
N LYS A 18 1.43 12.28 11.47
CA LYS A 18 0.74 11.72 12.63
C LYS A 18 -0.73 11.62 12.29
N ARG A 19 -1.23 10.39 12.25
CA ARG A 19 -2.60 10.09 11.90
C ARG A 19 -3.60 10.72 12.87
N THR A 20 -4.67 11.29 12.32
CA THR A 20 -5.78 11.91 13.08
C THR A 20 -7.03 11.02 13.11
N GLU A 21 -7.28 10.27 12.04
CA GLU A 21 -8.46 9.40 11.87
C GLU A 21 -8.02 7.95 11.68
N PRO A 22 -8.57 6.95 12.41
CA PRO A 22 -8.12 5.56 12.30
C PRO A 22 -8.41 4.95 10.92
N VAL A 23 -7.61 3.95 10.53
CA VAL A 23 -7.95 3.08 9.38
C VAL A 23 -9.19 2.26 9.75
N LYS A 24 -10.22 2.34 8.91
CA LYS A 24 -11.53 1.69 9.12
C LYS A 24 -11.71 0.48 8.20
N LYS A 25 -11.08 0.48 7.02
CA LYS A 25 -11.26 -0.55 5.98
C LYS A 25 -9.93 -0.98 5.38
N LEU A 26 -9.70 -2.28 5.30
CA LEU A 26 -8.63 -2.88 4.52
C LEU A 26 -9.25 -3.71 3.41
N CYS A 27 -9.08 -3.30 2.15
CA CYS A 27 -9.59 -4.01 0.99
C CYS A 27 -8.46 -4.82 0.37
N LEU A 28 -8.48 -6.13 0.60
CA LEU A 28 -7.36 -7.05 0.32
C LEU A 28 -7.53 -7.85 -0.97
N GLY A 29 -8.44 -7.44 -1.86
CA GLY A 29 -8.55 -8.04 -3.19
C GLY A 29 -7.40 -7.65 -4.09
N LEU A 30 -7.01 -8.56 -4.99
CA LEU A 30 -5.93 -8.33 -5.96
C LEU A 30 -6.30 -7.25 -6.98
N PRO A 31 -5.31 -6.61 -7.64
CA PRO A 31 -5.57 -5.75 -8.79
C PRO A 31 -6.44 -6.44 -9.85
N CYS A 32 -7.18 -5.66 -10.62
CA CYS A 32 -8.14 -6.13 -11.64
C CYS A 32 -9.36 -6.92 -11.09
N THR A 33 -9.60 -6.88 -9.78
CA THR A 33 -10.81 -7.44 -9.14
C THR A 33 -11.81 -6.34 -8.70
N GLY A 34 -11.83 -5.22 -9.41
CA GLY A 34 -12.73 -4.09 -9.15
C GLY A 34 -12.26 -3.14 -8.04
N THR A 35 -10.95 -3.06 -7.79
CA THR A 35 -10.35 -2.20 -6.75
C THR A 35 -10.69 -0.72 -6.93
N GLU A 36 -10.63 -0.21 -8.16
CA GLU A 36 -10.96 1.18 -8.47
C GLU A 36 -12.45 1.48 -8.22
N SER A 37 -13.36 0.61 -8.71
CA SER A 37 -14.79 0.77 -8.48
C SER A 37 -15.13 0.72 -6.98
N LEU A 38 -14.51 -0.19 -6.23
CA LEU A 38 -14.65 -0.27 -4.78
C LEU A 38 -14.16 1.00 -4.09
N SER A 39 -13.05 1.59 -4.56
CA SER A 39 -12.53 2.87 -4.07
C SER A 39 -13.57 3.98 -4.25
N VAL A 40 -14.12 4.11 -5.45
CA VAL A 40 -15.16 5.11 -5.76
C VAL A 40 -16.40 4.93 -4.89
N ASP A 41 -16.84 3.70 -4.65
CA ASP A 41 -18.02 3.44 -3.82
C ASP A 41 -17.76 3.71 -2.33
N LEU A 42 -16.56 3.43 -1.83
CA LEU A 42 -16.16 3.78 -0.46
C LEU A 42 -16.09 5.30 -0.26
N GLN A 43 -15.61 6.04 -1.26
CA GLN A 43 -15.65 7.51 -1.25
C GLN A 43 -17.09 8.05 -1.17
N LYS A 44 -18.03 7.46 -1.93
CA LYS A 44 -19.47 7.83 -1.83
C LYS A 44 -20.05 7.55 -0.43
N LEU A 45 -19.54 6.54 0.25
CA LEU A 45 -19.91 6.22 1.64
C LEU A 45 -19.21 7.09 2.69
N GLY A 46 -18.38 8.06 2.25
CA GLY A 46 -17.70 9.02 3.13
C GLY A 46 -16.34 8.54 3.66
N PHE A 47 -15.78 7.47 3.11
CA PHE A 47 -14.42 7.04 3.45
C PHE A 47 -13.42 7.62 2.46
N ASP A 48 -12.41 8.33 2.96
CA ASP A 48 -11.26 8.68 2.13
C ASP A 48 -10.40 7.43 1.88
N THR A 49 -9.95 7.24 0.64
CA THR A 49 -9.35 5.98 0.16
C THR A 49 -7.92 6.18 -0.31
N TYR A 50 -7.05 5.24 0.04
CA TYR A 50 -5.73 5.08 -0.55
C TYR A 50 -5.79 3.96 -1.59
N HIS A 51 -5.50 4.29 -2.84
CA HIS A 51 -5.45 3.36 -3.98
C HIS A 51 -4.03 3.33 -4.57
N GLY A 52 -3.73 2.34 -5.41
CA GLY A 52 -2.45 2.28 -6.14
C GLY A 52 -2.18 3.50 -7.00
N TRP A 53 -3.22 4.22 -7.43
CA TRP A 53 -3.10 5.48 -8.17
C TRP A 53 -2.47 6.59 -7.34
N ASP A 54 -2.69 6.64 -6.01
CA ASP A 54 -2.03 7.61 -5.13
C ASP A 54 -0.51 7.43 -5.10
N LEU A 55 -0.04 6.20 -5.28
CA LEU A 55 1.38 5.88 -5.33
C LEU A 55 1.96 6.16 -6.72
N VAL A 56 1.25 5.76 -7.78
CA VAL A 56 1.68 5.95 -9.18
C VAL A 56 1.76 7.43 -9.55
N PHE A 57 0.79 8.24 -9.11
CA PHE A 57 0.74 9.67 -9.41
C PHE A 57 1.38 10.54 -8.32
N GLU A 58 2.25 9.98 -7.48
CA GLU A 58 2.91 10.77 -6.44
C GLU A 58 3.87 11.80 -7.06
N PRO A 59 3.69 13.11 -6.80
CA PRO A 59 4.34 14.16 -7.59
C PRO A 59 5.86 14.25 -7.45
N HIS A 60 6.45 13.72 -6.37
CA HIS A 60 7.87 13.90 -6.08
C HIS A 60 8.67 12.59 -6.05
N GLY A 61 8.07 11.44 -6.36
CA GLY A 61 8.71 10.12 -6.30
C GLY A 61 9.13 9.64 -4.90
N ARG A 62 9.16 10.49 -3.87
CA ARG A 62 9.59 10.16 -2.50
C ARG A 62 8.74 9.08 -1.85
N LYS A 63 7.42 9.09 -2.01
CA LYS A 63 6.57 8.03 -1.40
C LYS A 63 6.67 6.74 -2.21
N LEU A 64 6.85 6.84 -3.52
CA LEU A 64 7.10 5.70 -4.38
C LEU A 64 8.40 4.97 -3.97
N GLN A 65 9.51 5.72 -3.83
CA GLN A 65 10.77 5.15 -3.35
C GLN A 65 10.64 4.62 -1.92
N PHE A 66 9.97 5.36 -1.02
CA PHE A 66 9.77 4.89 0.35
C PHE A 66 8.96 3.58 0.41
N CYS A 67 7.89 3.45 -0.38
CA CYS A 67 7.13 2.21 -0.50
C CYS A 67 7.99 1.06 -1.04
N HIS A 68 8.85 1.34 -2.04
CA HIS A 68 9.79 0.35 -2.55
C HIS A 68 10.74 -0.15 -1.46
N GLU A 69 11.32 0.74 -0.66
CA GLU A 69 12.23 0.36 0.42
C GLU A 69 11.52 -0.45 1.53
N LEU A 70 10.26 -0.13 1.88
CA LEU A 70 9.49 -0.93 2.83
C LEU A 70 9.24 -2.35 2.32
N VAL A 71 8.82 -2.48 1.06
CA VAL A 71 8.58 -3.78 0.41
C VAL A 71 9.90 -4.56 0.33
N LYS A 72 10.98 -3.91 -0.11
CA LYS A 72 12.32 -4.53 -0.15
C LYS A 72 12.77 -5.01 1.23
N ARG A 73 12.60 -4.19 2.28
CA ARG A 73 12.92 -4.57 3.66
C ARG A 73 12.07 -5.75 4.12
N ASN A 74 10.77 -5.74 3.86
CA ASN A 74 9.87 -6.82 4.27
C ASN A 74 10.19 -8.15 3.58
N HIS A 75 10.57 -8.15 2.30
CA HIS A 75 10.87 -9.38 1.57
C HIS A 75 12.30 -9.90 1.73
N HIS A 76 13.29 -9.00 1.90
CA HIS A 76 14.71 -9.37 1.88
C HIS A 76 15.41 -9.17 3.23
N GLY A 77 14.78 -8.49 4.17
CA GLY A 77 15.37 -8.12 5.45
C GLY A 77 16.43 -7.01 5.35
N THR A 78 16.71 -6.37 6.48
CA THR A 78 17.92 -5.56 6.66
C THR A 78 19.11 -6.44 7.01
N ARG A 79 20.31 -5.83 7.07
CA ARG A 79 21.52 -6.54 7.57
C ARG A 79 21.35 -7.10 8.98
N ASP A 80 20.55 -6.44 9.79
CA ASP A 80 20.28 -6.83 11.17
C ASP A 80 19.07 -7.79 11.29
N GLY A 81 18.50 -8.20 10.15
CA GLY A 81 17.39 -9.15 10.08
C GLY A 81 16.00 -8.54 10.28
N ASP A 82 15.88 -7.21 10.33
CA ASP A 82 14.57 -6.56 10.45
C ASP A 82 13.78 -6.67 9.13
N MET A 83 12.54 -7.15 9.23
CA MET A 83 11.60 -7.35 8.13
C MET A 83 10.22 -6.72 8.44
N GLN A 84 10.09 -6.03 9.58
CA GLN A 84 8.80 -5.52 10.02
C GLN A 84 8.45 -4.22 9.28
N VAL A 85 7.16 -3.94 9.17
CA VAL A 85 6.65 -2.64 8.70
C VAL A 85 5.69 -2.13 9.75
N SER A 86 5.98 -0.95 10.30
CA SER A 86 5.19 -0.35 11.37
C SER A 86 3.99 0.43 10.84
N SER A 87 2.96 0.61 11.68
CA SER A 87 1.83 1.49 11.36
C SER A 87 2.26 2.93 11.09
N ALA A 88 3.27 3.43 11.79
CA ALA A 88 3.82 4.77 11.56
C ALA A 88 4.40 4.92 10.14
N GLU A 89 5.07 3.89 9.63
CA GLU A 89 5.60 3.90 8.26
C GLU A 89 4.49 3.82 7.22
N PHE A 90 3.45 3.00 7.46
CA PHE A 90 2.27 3.01 6.61
C PHE A 90 1.57 4.38 6.61
N ASP A 91 1.47 5.05 7.75
CA ASP A 91 0.85 6.36 7.88
C ASP A 91 1.58 7.44 7.06
N LEU A 92 2.89 7.31 6.81
CA LEU A 92 3.63 8.19 5.89
C LEU A 92 3.16 8.03 4.43
N LEU A 93 2.77 6.82 4.04
CA LEU A 93 2.24 6.52 2.72
C LEU A 93 0.79 6.98 2.60
N ILE A 94 -0.08 6.49 3.49
CA ILE A 94 -1.53 6.60 3.36
C ILE A 94 -2.11 7.90 3.93
N GLY A 95 -1.39 8.58 4.83
CA GLY A 95 -1.90 9.76 5.53
C GLY A 95 -3.13 9.41 6.39
N ASP A 96 -4.14 10.29 6.40
CA ASP A 96 -5.37 10.12 7.19
C ASP A 96 -6.47 9.30 6.49
N ARG A 97 -6.19 8.72 5.33
CA ARG A 97 -7.15 7.94 4.53
C ARG A 97 -7.66 6.73 5.29
N GLN A 98 -8.97 6.55 5.34
CA GLN A 98 -9.65 5.60 6.22
C GLN A 98 -9.80 4.21 5.59
N ALA A 99 -9.57 4.08 4.28
CA ALA A 99 -9.60 2.82 3.55
C ALA A 99 -8.32 2.63 2.75
N VAL A 100 -7.75 1.42 2.80
CA VAL A 100 -6.55 1.04 2.01
C VAL A 100 -6.94 -0.04 1.00
N ILE A 101 -6.57 0.16 -0.26
CA ILE A 101 -6.99 -0.64 -1.41
C ILE A 101 -5.82 -0.80 -2.37
N ASP A 102 -5.78 -1.91 -3.11
CA ASP A 102 -4.92 -2.13 -4.28
C ASP A 102 -3.42 -2.31 -3.95
N SER A 103 -2.59 -1.28 -4.04
CA SER A 103 -1.12 -1.43 -4.04
C SER A 103 -0.57 -2.01 -2.72
N LEU A 104 -0.81 -1.33 -1.59
CA LEU A 104 -0.30 -1.80 -0.29
C LEU A 104 -1.01 -3.07 0.17
N SER A 105 -2.30 -3.21 -0.17
CA SER A 105 -3.06 -4.43 0.09
C SER A 105 -2.48 -5.64 -0.64
N MET A 106 -1.99 -5.46 -1.86
CA MET A 106 -1.35 -6.54 -2.64
C MET A 106 0.05 -6.85 -2.10
N LEU A 107 0.83 -5.82 -1.74
CA LEU A 107 2.24 -5.95 -1.43
C LEU A 107 2.52 -6.36 0.03
N LEU A 108 1.67 -5.92 0.97
CA LEU A 108 1.95 -5.93 2.41
C LEU A 108 0.68 -6.26 3.23
N ALA A 109 -0.18 -7.16 2.74
CA ALA A 109 -1.43 -7.52 3.42
C ALA A 109 -1.24 -8.00 4.88
N PRO A 110 -0.33 -8.95 5.19
CA PRO A 110 -0.10 -9.39 6.55
C PRO A 110 0.32 -8.24 7.49
N GLU A 111 1.19 -7.36 7.01
CA GLU A 111 1.72 -6.21 7.76
C GLU A 111 0.63 -5.17 7.97
N LEU A 112 -0.23 -4.91 6.99
CA LEU A 112 -1.40 -4.03 7.14
C LEU A 112 -2.37 -4.57 8.20
N LEU A 113 -2.63 -5.88 8.21
CA LEU A 113 -3.47 -6.53 9.22
C LEU A 113 -2.88 -6.39 10.63
N ALA A 114 -1.56 -6.56 10.75
CA ALA A 114 -0.85 -6.38 12.02
C ALA A 114 -0.81 -4.91 12.48
N ALA A 115 -0.63 -3.97 11.54
CA ALA A 115 -0.57 -2.55 11.81
C ALA A 115 -1.93 -1.95 12.19
N TYR A 116 -3.02 -2.47 11.62
CA TYR A 116 -4.37 -1.94 11.80
C TYR A 116 -5.38 -3.02 12.23
N PRO A 117 -5.20 -3.66 13.40
CA PRO A 117 -6.01 -4.81 13.82
C PRO A 117 -7.48 -4.46 14.08
N GLY A 118 -7.83 -3.18 14.26
CA GLY A 118 -9.20 -2.70 14.43
C GLY A 118 -9.95 -2.44 13.12
N ALA A 119 -9.29 -2.51 11.97
CA ALA A 119 -9.91 -2.24 10.68
C ALA A 119 -10.77 -3.43 10.21
N LYS A 120 -11.90 -3.14 9.57
CA LYS A 120 -12.71 -4.20 8.94
C LYS A 120 -12.07 -4.62 7.62
N VAL A 121 -11.98 -5.93 7.40
CA VAL A 121 -11.41 -6.50 6.18
C VAL A 121 -12.49 -6.74 5.14
N VAL A 122 -12.22 -6.34 3.90
CA VAL A 122 -13.02 -6.64 2.71
C VAL A 122 -12.13 -7.40 1.74
N LEU A 123 -12.55 -8.60 1.34
CA LEU A 123 -11.89 -9.35 0.27
C LEU A 123 -12.75 -9.26 -0.99
N ASN A 124 -12.45 -8.29 -1.86
CA ASN A 124 -13.09 -8.21 -3.16
C ASN A 124 -12.46 -9.24 -4.12
N GLY A 125 -13.30 -9.80 -4.98
CA GLY A 125 -12.91 -10.84 -5.92
C GLY A 125 -13.88 -10.90 -7.09
N ARG A 126 -13.53 -11.70 -8.09
CA ARG A 126 -14.37 -12.01 -9.25
C ARG A 126 -14.38 -13.52 -9.48
N ARG A 127 -15.38 -14.05 -10.17
CA ARG A 127 -15.50 -15.50 -10.38
C ARG A 127 -14.48 -16.04 -11.40
N ASP A 128 -14.06 -15.17 -12.31
CA ASP A 128 -13.25 -15.46 -13.49
C ASP A 128 -11.81 -14.95 -13.33
N VAL A 129 -11.19 -15.15 -12.14
CA VAL A 129 -9.80 -14.73 -11.85
C VAL A 129 -8.82 -15.29 -12.89
N SER A 130 -9.05 -16.51 -13.39
CA SER A 130 -8.22 -17.14 -14.43
C SER A 130 -8.21 -16.35 -15.75
N GLN A 131 -9.20 -15.50 -16.02
CA GLN A 131 -9.24 -14.66 -17.22
C GLN A 131 -8.44 -13.37 -17.09
N ILE A 132 -7.97 -13.01 -15.88
CA ILE A 132 -7.10 -11.83 -15.66
C ILE A 132 -5.77 -12.03 -16.40
N VAL A 133 -5.19 -13.23 -16.28
CA VAL A 133 -3.95 -13.59 -16.95
C VAL A 133 -4.31 -14.54 -18.08
N ARG A 134 -4.67 -14.00 -19.25
CA ARG A 134 -4.83 -14.83 -20.45
C ARG A 134 -3.44 -15.32 -20.89
N VAL A 135 -3.06 -16.49 -20.42
CA VAL A 135 -1.97 -17.27 -21.02
C VAL A 135 -2.57 -17.93 -22.25
N SER A 136 -2.24 -17.42 -23.44
CA SER A 136 -2.49 -18.19 -24.66
C SER A 136 -1.75 -19.53 -24.54
N PRO A 137 -2.37 -20.66 -24.96
CA PRO A 137 -1.66 -21.94 -25.05
C PRO A 137 -0.52 -21.88 -26.06
#